data_AF-A0A4Q5Y919-F1
#
_entry.id   AF-A0A4Q5Y919-F1
#
_cell.length_a   1.000
_cell.length_b   1.000
_cell.length_c   1.000
_cell.angle_alpha   90.00
_cell.angle_beta   90.00
_cell.angle_gamma   90.00
#
_symmetry.space_group_name_H-M   'P 1'
#
loop_
_entity.id
_entity.type
_entity.pdbx_description
1 polymer ?
#
loop_
_entity_poly.entity_id
_entity_poly.type
_entity_poly.pdbx_seq_one_letter_code
_entity_poly.pdbx_strand_id
1 'polypeptide(L)'
;MSAQTASQYGFTAVAGTYSEITGTSFTAVQSDDVLPAATIPLNFNFTFCGVSYNSVRAGSNGYMVFTTTAGQTAGNDVGNLNTVKPALFWLWDDLDGATGTAVYTTTGVAPNRVFTMQFKNWEWNWSTVGPNVSVQVILYETTNVIEYVYRQESAAGNPLGSSGATIGICDANATATYLTLNNATAAPVASSTTFTTNIGSKPASGQIYRFTPPVNCSAATGLPTAGTVTASPGSVCVSGNVTLAFTPATAMPPVVGITYKWQVAPAAAGPFTDIP
;
A
#
# COMPACT_ATOMS: atom_id res chain seq x y z
N MET A 1 9.83 -14.44 5.66
CA MET A 1 9.20 -13.16 6.05
C MET A 1 9.82 -12.08 5.19
N SER A 2 9.01 -11.32 4.44
CA SER A 2 9.52 -10.15 3.72
C SER A 2 10.02 -9.13 4.74
N ALA A 3 11.19 -8.52 4.49
CA ALA A 3 11.77 -7.52 5.39
C ALA A 3 10.96 -6.20 5.42
N GLN A 4 10.02 -6.04 4.49
CA GLN A 4 9.15 -4.89 4.32
C GLN A 4 7.68 -5.35 4.30
N THR A 5 6.84 -4.72 5.11
CA THR A 5 5.39 -4.99 5.19
C THR A 5 4.59 -3.78 4.71
N ALA A 6 3.34 -3.99 4.31
CA ALA A 6 2.47 -2.91 3.84
C ALA A 6 2.24 -1.85 4.95
N SER A 7 2.15 -2.29 6.21
CA SER A 7 2.01 -1.41 7.38
C SER A 7 3.16 -0.42 7.60
N GLN A 8 4.30 -0.59 6.94
CA GLN A 8 5.48 0.27 7.06
C GLN A 8 5.59 1.31 5.95
N TYR A 9 4.69 1.29 4.96
CA TYR A 9 4.68 2.32 3.91
C TYR A 9 4.37 3.69 4.50
N GLY A 10 5.02 4.72 3.94
CA GLY A 10 4.61 6.11 4.15
C GLY A 10 3.37 6.43 3.32
N PHE A 11 2.58 7.40 3.78
CA PHE A 11 1.42 7.89 3.06
C PHE A 11 1.44 9.42 2.95
N THR A 12 1.12 9.94 1.77
CA THR A 12 0.86 11.37 1.55
C THR A 12 -0.32 11.57 0.60
N ALA A 13 -1.12 12.59 0.86
CA ALA A 13 -2.17 13.04 -0.04
C ALA A 13 -1.76 14.39 -0.64
N VAL A 14 -1.90 14.53 -1.96
CA VAL A 14 -1.57 15.77 -2.67
C VAL A 14 -2.60 16.08 -3.74
N ALA A 15 -2.72 17.36 -4.09
CA ALA A 15 -3.48 17.78 -5.27
C ALA A 15 -2.59 17.69 -6.52
N GLY A 16 -3.19 17.33 -7.64
CA GLY A 16 -2.55 17.24 -8.94
C GLY A 16 -3.58 17.23 -10.06
N THR A 17 -3.23 16.61 -11.18
CA THR A 17 -4.07 16.58 -12.38
C THR A 17 -4.29 15.16 -12.85
N TYR A 18 -5.54 14.84 -13.20
CA TYR A 18 -5.86 13.64 -13.95
C TYR A 18 -5.80 13.94 -15.45
N SER A 19 -4.91 13.30 -16.18
CA SER A 19 -4.81 13.42 -17.65
C SER A 19 -4.99 12.05 -18.28
N GLU A 20 -5.98 11.91 -19.16
CA GLU A 20 -6.27 10.62 -19.79
C GLU A 20 -5.06 10.09 -20.57
N ILE A 21 -4.76 8.81 -20.41
CA ILE A 21 -3.70 8.13 -21.16
C ILE A 21 -4.25 7.46 -22.43
N THR A 22 -3.38 7.30 -23.42
CA THR A 22 -3.55 6.36 -24.52
C THR A 22 -2.61 5.18 -24.30
N GLY A 23 -3.06 3.97 -24.63
CA GLY A 23 -2.28 2.76 -24.41
C GLY A 23 -3.01 1.51 -24.87
N THR A 24 -2.60 0.37 -24.33
CA THR A 24 -3.21 -0.93 -24.64
C THR A 24 -4.52 -1.09 -23.89
N SER A 25 -5.60 -1.43 -24.59
CA SER A 25 -6.89 -1.73 -23.98
C SER A 25 -6.84 -3.04 -23.19
N PHE A 26 -7.40 -3.02 -21.98
CA PHE A 26 -7.59 -4.20 -21.14
C PHE A 26 -9.09 -4.44 -20.94
N THR A 27 -9.77 -4.89 -22.00
CA THR A 27 -11.24 -5.02 -22.00
C THR A 27 -11.77 -6.12 -21.08
N ALA A 28 -10.95 -7.11 -20.73
CA ALA A 28 -11.37 -8.24 -19.90
C ALA A 28 -11.84 -7.83 -18.49
N VAL A 29 -11.45 -6.65 -17.98
CA VAL A 29 -11.86 -6.13 -16.67
C VAL A 29 -13.13 -5.25 -16.73
N GLN A 30 -13.67 -4.99 -17.93
CA GLN A 30 -14.83 -4.13 -18.15
C GLN A 30 -16.12 -4.93 -17.97
N SER A 31 -16.36 -5.39 -16.75
CA SER A 31 -17.53 -6.17 -16.33
C SER A 31 -17.66 -6.08 -14.82
N ASP A 32 -18.82 -6.47 -14.30
CA ASP A 32 -19.01 -6.74 -12.89
C ASP A 32 -18.31 -8.05 -12.48
N ASP A 33 -17.82 -8.11 -11.25
CA ASP A 33 -17.29 -9.30 -10.59
C ASP A 33 -16.22 -10.12 -11.36
N VAL A 34 -15.29 -9.42 -12.03
CA VAL A 34 -14.20 -10.07 -12.78
C VAL A 34 -12.81 -9.78 -12.22
N LEU A 35 -11.98 -10.83 -12.17
CA LEU A 35 -10.53 -10.74 -12.08
C LEU A 35 -9.92 -11.59 -13.20
N PRO A 36 -9.68 -11.04 -14.40
CA PRO A 36 -9.17 -11.78 -15.54
C PRO A 36 -7.87 -12.52 -15.23
N ALA A 37 -7.69 -13.73 -15.77
CA ALA A 37 -6.45 -14.49 -15.64
C ALA A 37 -5.27 -13.83 -16.38
N ALA A 38 -5.57 -13.03 -17.41
CA ALA A 38 -4.58 -12.28 -18.18
C ALA A 38 -3.81 -11.30 -17.29
N THR A 39 -2.49 -11.34 -17.38
CA THR A 39 -1.61 -10.40 -16.68
C THR A 39 -1.32 -9.16 -17.54
N ILE A 40 -1.06 -8.06 -16.87
CA ILE A 40 -0.68 -6.77 -17.45
C ILE A 40 0.83 -6.60 -17.19
N PRO A 41 1.69 -6.55 -18.22
CA PRO A 41 3.12 -6.37 -18.04
C PRO A 41 3.44 -4.94 -17.60
N LEU A 42 4.23 -4.78 -16.55
CA LEU A 42 4.73 -3.47 -16.08
C LEU A 42 5.86 -2.95 -16.97
N ASN A 43 6.56 -3.86 -17.66
CA ASN A 43 7.77 -3.63 -18.44
C ASN A 43 8.99 -3.17 -17.63
N PHE A 44 8.94 -3.25 -16.31
CA PHE A 44 10.07 -3.11 -15.39
C PHE A 44 9.82 -3.95 -14.13
N ASN A 45 10.85 -4.13 -13.31
CA ASN A 45 10.73 -4.76 -12.00
C ASN A 45 10.27 -3.72 -10.97
N PHE A 46 9.09 -3.92 -10.40
CA PHE A 46 8.52 -3.12 -9.33
C PHE A 46 8.61 -3.89 -8.01
N THR A 47 9.24 -3.31 -6.99
CA THR A 47 9.38 -3.92 -5.67
C THR A 47 8.24 -3.48 -4.75
N PHE A 48 7.36 -4.41 -4.41
CA PHE A 48 6.27 -4.19 -3.46
C PHE A 48 6.44 -5.08 -2.23
N CYS A 49 6.47 -4.49 -1.04
CA CYS A 49 6.67 -5.22 0.23
C CYS A 49 7.87 -6.18 0.18
N GLY A 50 9.00 -5.70 -0.35
CA GLY A 50 10.25 -6.46 -0.46
C GLY A 50 10.27 -7.55 -1.55
N VAL A 51 9.22 -7.69 -2.35
CA VAL A 51 9.13 -8.69 -3.43
C VAL A 51 9.09 -7.97 -4.78
N SER A 52 9.89 -8.45 -5.74
CA SER A 52 9.95 -7.90 -7.10
C SER A 52 8.88 -8.54 -7.99
N TYR A 53 8.10 -7.70 -8.67
CA TYR A 53 7.05 -8.07 -9.61
C TYR A 53 7.28 -7.40 -10.96
N ASN A 54 6.93 -8.07 -12.05
CA ASN A 54 7.04 -7.53 -13.42
C ASN A 54 5.68 -7.44 -14.14
N SER A 55 4.62 -7.86 -13.46
CA SER A 55 3.25 -7.88 -13.97
C SER A 55 2.25 -7.81 -12.82
N VAL A 56 1.01 -7.46 -13.16
CA VAL A 56 -0.13 -7.35 -12.26
C VAL A 56 -1.38 -7.95 -12.91
N ARG A 57 -2.41 -8.24 -12.14
CA ARG A 57 -3.78 -8.43 -12.62
C ARG A 57 -4.66 -7.31 -12.05
N ALA A 58 -5.69 -6.92 -12.79
CA ALA A 58 -6.63 -5.89 -12.38
C ALA A 58 -8.03 -6.50 -12.22
N GLY A 59 -8.70 -6.26 -11.09
CA GLY A 59 -10.09 -6.64 -10.87
C GLY A 59 -11.04 -5.48 -11.13
N SER A 60 -12.28 -5.77 -11.50
CA SER A 60 -13.34 -4.76 -11.68
C SER A 60 -13.62 -4.00 -10.39
N ASN A 61 -13.58 -4.72 -9.27
CA ASN A 61 -13.93 -4.30 -7.92
C ASN A 61 -12.84 -3.49 -7.20
N GLY A 62 -12.17 -2.56 -7.88
CA GLY A 62 -11.42 -1.55 -7.12
C GLY A 62 -10.01 -1.94 -6.68
N TYR A 63 -9.43 -3.01 -7.23
CA TYR A 63 -8.09 -3.46 -6.85
C TYR A 63 -7.23 -3.99 -8.00
N MET A 64 -5.91 -3.99 -7.75
CA MET A 64 -4.90 -4.67 -8.56
C MET A 64 -4.08 -5.61 -7.67
N VAL A 65 -3.71 -6.77 -8.19
CA VAL A 65 -3.00 -7.81 -7.46
C VAL A 65 -1.69 -8.19 -8.15
N PHE A 66 -0.68 -8.57 -7.38
CA PHE A 66 0.62 -8.99 -7.91
C PHE A 66 0.81 -10.52 -7.98
N THR A 67 -0.30 -11.27 -7.92
CA THR A 67 -0.28 -12.74 -7.96
C THR A 67 -1.23 -13.29 -9.03
N THR A 68 -0.87 -14.43 -9.60
CA THR A 68 -1.71 -15.20 -10.53
C THR A 68 -2.74 -16.08 -9.82
N THR A 69 -2.63 -16.27 -8.50
CA THR A 69 -3.50 -17.17 -7.71
C THR A 69 -4.58 -16.45 -6.92
N ALA A 70 -4.65 -15.12 -6.98
CA ALA A 70 -5.73 -14.37 -6.35
C ALA A 70 -7.09 -14.75 -6.97
N GLY A 71 -8.08 -14.83 -6.09
CA GLY A 71 -9.49 -14.93 -6.46
C GLY A 71 -10.12 -13.55 -6.66
N GLN A 72 -11.42 -13.54 -6.91
CA GLN A 72 -12.21 -12.33 -7.05
C GLN A 72 -13.15 -12.20 -5.84
N THR A 73 -13.38 -10.97 -5.40
CA THR A 73 -14.42 -10.62 -4.42
C THR A 73 -14.73 -9.12 -4.47
N ALA A 74 -16.00 -8.75 -4.32
CA ALA A 74 -16.45 -7.38 -4.07
C ALA A 74 -16.35 -6.98 -2.57
N GLY A 75 -16.47 -7.95 -1.67
CA GLY A 75 -16.54 -7.69 -0.22
C GLY A 75 -15.21 -7.20 0.32
N ASN A 76 -15.15 -5.93 0.72
CA ASN A 76 -13.94 -5.20 1.06
C ASN A 76 -13.49 -5.34 2.53
N ASP A 77 -13.89 -6.41 3.21
CA ASP A 77 -13.53 -6.67 4.60
C ASP A 77 -12.10 -7.19 4.78
N VAL A 78 -11.53 -6.94 5.97
CA VAL A 78 -10.21 -7.47 6.36
C VAL A 78 -10.11 -9.00 6.26
N GLY A 79 -11.22 -9.72 6.46
CA GLY A 79 -11.30 -11.17 6.33
C GLY A 79 -11.05 -11.68 4.91
N ASN A 80 -11.29 -10.83 3.89
CA ASN A 80 -11.15 -11.17 2.48
C ASN A 80 -9.77 -10.87 1.91
N LEU A 81 -8.84 -10.32 2.71
CA LEU A 81 -7.47 -10.04 2.24
C LEU A 81 -6.76 -11.27 1.67
N ASN A 82 -7.03 -12.48 2.19
CA ASN A 82 -6.44 -13.71 1.66
C ASN A 82 -6.85 -14.03 0.22
N THR A 83 -8.00 -13.52 -0.22
CA THR A 83 -8.51 -13.72 -1.59
C THR A 83 -7.76 -12.84 -2.59
N VAL A 84 -7.34 -11.63 -2.17
CA VAL A 84 -6.83 -10.59 -3.06
C VAL A 84 -5.35 -10.27 -2.86
N LYS A 85 -4.71 -10.66 -1.74
CA LYS A 85 -3.33 -10.28 -1.45
C LYS A 85 -2.30 -10.94 -2.38
N PRO A 86 -1.13 -10.31 -2.58
CA PRO A 86 -0.80 -8.90 -2.30
C PRO A 86 -1.53 -7.95 -3.26
N ALA A 87 -2.05 -6.84 -2.74
CA ALA A 87 -2.96 -5.96 -3.48
C ALA A 87 -2.74 -4.46 -3.27
N LEU A 88 -3.16 -3.72 -4.29
CA LEU A 88 -3.38 -2.29 -4.31
C LEU A 88 -4.89 -2.05 -4.34
N PHE A 89 -5.44 -1.36 -3.34
CA PHE A 89 -6.86 -1.00 -3.27
C PHE A 89 -7.02 0.46 -3.69
N TRP A 90 -7.38 0.68 -4.95
CA TRP A 90 -7.64 2.02 -5.45
C TRP A 90 -9.07 2.47 -5.12
N LEU A 91 -10.00 1.55 -4.94
CA LEU A 91 -11.36 1.79 -4.45
C LEU A 91 -12.09 0.46 -4.18
N TRP A 92 -11.50 -0.44 -3.40
CA TRP A 92 -12.03 -1.81 -3.25
C TRP A 92 -13.41 -1.79 -2.61
N ASP A 93 -14.39 -2.15 -3.43
CA ASP A 93 -15.83 -2.24 -3.17
C ASP A 93 -16.45 -3.02 -4.34
N ASP A 94 -17.76 -3.14 -4.32
CA ASP A 94 -18.59 -3.69 -5.38
C ASP A 94 -18.74 -2.70 -6.54
N LEU A 95 -17.90 -2.80 -7.57
CA LEU A 95 -17.83 -1.85 -8.69
C LEU A 95 -18.11 -2.54 -10.03
N ASP A 96 -18.68 -1.81 -10.99
CA ASP A 96 -18.83 -2.29 -12.36
C ASP A 96 -18.02 -1.43 -13.35
N GLY A 97 -17.31 -2.13 -14.24
CA GLY A 97 -16.55 -1.57 -15.35
C GLY A 97 -17.22 -1.69 -16.71
N ALA A 98 -18.43 -2.27 -16.81
CA ALA A 98 -19.10 -2.62 -18.07
C ALA A 98 -19.36 -1.42 -18.99
N THR A 99 -19.60 -0.25 -18.43
CA THR A 99 -19.81 1.00 -19.19
C THR A 99 -18.55 1.87 -19.29
N GLY A 100 -17.45 1.42 -18.68
CA GLY A 100 -16.18 2.12 -18.61
C GLY A 100 -15.17 1.68 -19.66
N THR A 101 -13.95 2.22 -19.55
CA THR A 101 -12.80 1.79 -20.37
C THR A 101 -11.55 1.61 -19.52
N ALA A 102 -10.90 0.46 -19.66
CA ALA A 102 -9.61 0.16 -19.05
C ALA A 102 -8.49 0.19 -20.09
N VAL A 103 -7.44 0.97 -19.83
CA VAL A 103 -6.25 1.09 -20.68
C VAL A 103 -4.99 1.16 -19.81
N TYR A 104 -3.86 0.64 -20.30
CA TYR A 104 -2.58 0.76 -19.62
C TYR A 104 -1.45 1.16 -20.57
N THR A 105 -0.41 1.78 -20.03
CA THR A 105 0.81 2.13 -20.76
C THR A 105 2.02 2.14 -19.83
N THR A 106 3.20 1.85 -20.38
CA THR A 106 4.48 2.12 -19.72
C THR A 106 5.23 3.17 -20.52
N THR A 107 5.59 4.28 -19.87
CA THR A 107 6.29 5.40 -20.50
C THR A 107 7.67 5.62 -19.89
N GLY A 108 8.47 6.50 -20.52
CA GLY A 108 9.82 6.81 -20.09
C GLY A 108 10.87 5.80 -20.59
N VAL A 109 12.08 5.90 -20.05
CA VAL A 109 13.21 5.04 -20.37
C VAL A 109 13.81 4.50 -19.09
N ALA A 110 14.35 3.29 -19.12
CA ALA A 110 14.99 2.71 -17.96
C ALA A 110 16.16 3.60 -17.47
N PRO A 111 16.37 3.75 -16.15
CA PRO A 111 15.64 3.13 -15.04
C PRO A 111 14.48 3.98 -14.47
N ASN A 112 13.96 4.93 -15.26
CA ASN A 112 12.94 5.91 -14.83
C ASN A 112 11.61 5.72 -15.58
N ARG A 113 11.17 4.47 -15.76
CA ARG A 113 9.86 4.19 -16.38
C ARG A 113 8.71 4.37 -15.39
N VAL A 114 7.56 4.71 -15.97
CA VAL A 114 6.29 4.89 -15.25
C VAL A 114 5.23 4.01 -15.90
N PHE A 115 4.66 3.10 -15.13
CA PHE A 115 3.49 2.32 -15.54
C PHE A 115 2.23 3.03 -15.06
N THR A 116 1.22 3.13 -15.91
CA THR A 116 -0.10 3.66 -15.57
C THR A 116 -1.18 2.71 -16.05
N MET A 117 -2.02 2.23 -15.14
CA MET A 117 -3.30 1.59 -15.43
C MET A 117 -4.43 2.58 -15.19
N GLN A 118 -5.24 2.85 -16.19
CA GLN A 118 -6.38 3.75 -16.12
C GLN A 118 -7.69 2.95 -16.17
N PHE A 119 -8.54 3.19 -15.18
CA PHE A 119 -9.93 2.79 -15.13
C PHE A 119 -10.77 4.05 -15.29
N LYS A 120 -11.43 4.22 -16.44
CA LYS A 120 -12.25 5.40 -16.75
C LYS A 120 -13.72 5.05 -16.70
N ASN A 121 -14.52 5.90 -16.05
CA ASN A 121 -15.97 5.80 -15.96
C ASN A 121 -16.46 4.54 -15.25
N TRP A 122 -15.80 4.14 -14.16
CA TRP A 122 -16.28 3.04 -13.32
C TRP A 122 -17.55 3.46 -12.58
N GLU A 123 -18.47 2.51 -12.47
CA GLU A 123 -19.67 2.59 -11.64
C GLU A 123 -19.30 2.16 -10.22
N TRP A 124 -19.66 3.00 -9.24
CA TRP A 124 -19.45 2.72 -7.84
C TRP A 124 -20.75 2.26 -7.22
N ASN A 125 -20.76 0.97 -6.87
CA ASN A 125 -21.90 0.07 -6.80
C ASN A 125 -22.31 -0.42 -8.19
N TRP A 126 -22.19 -1.73 -8.41
CA TRP A 126 -22.41 -2.41 -9.69
C TRP A 126 -23.76 -2.10 -10.36
N SER A 127 -24.78 -1.74 -9.58
CA SER A 127 -26.13 -1.48 -10.09
C SER A 127 -26.40 -0.02 -10.42
N THR A 128 -25.40 0.85 -10.26
CA THR A 128 -25.56 2.29 -10.47
C THR A 128 -25.45 2.66 -11.93
N VAL A 129 -26.05 3.80 -12.27
CA VAL A 129 -26.08 4.27 -13.65
C VAL A 129 -25.07 5.38 -13.87
N GLY A 130 -24.25 5.20 -14.90
CA GLY A 130 -23.42 6.24 -15.47
C GLY A 130 -22.07 6.39 -14.78
N PRO A 131 -21.18 7.22 -15.35
CA PRO A 131 -19.80 7.30 -14.91
C PRO A 131 -19.71 7.93 -13.52
N ASN A 132 -19.14 7.23 -12.54
CA ASN A 132 -19.04 7.73 -11.16
C ASN A 132 -17.62 8.17 -10.81
N VAL A 133 -16.63 7.33 -11.12
CA VAL A 133 -15.24 7.58 -10.77
C VAL A 133 -14.32 7.10 -11.88
N SER A 134 -13.27 7.87 -12.13
CA SER A 134 -12.13 7.44 -12.92
C SER A 134 -10.88 7.49 -12.05
N VAL A 135 -9.99 6.51 -12.21
CA VAL A 135 -8.74 6.44 -11.47
C VAL A 135 -7.58 6.00 -12.37
N GLN A 136 -6.39 6.48 -12.05
CA GLN A 136 -5.13 5.95 -12.56
C GLN A 136 -4.34 5.37 -11.39
N VAL A 137 -3.93 4.11 -11.53
CA VAL A 137 -2.94 3.47 -10.65
C VAL A 137 -1.58 3.58 -11.32
N ILE A 138 -0.65 4.28 -10.67
CA ILE A 138 0.66 4.61 -11.23
C ILE A 138 1.76 3.97 -10.38
N LEU A 139 2.68 3.28 -11.05
CA LEU A 139 3.83 2.61 -10.44
C LEU A 139 5.14 3.15 -11.04
N TYR A 140 6.10 3.47 -10.18
CA TYR A 140 7.38 4.08 -10.58
C TYR A 140 8.54 3.09 -10.43
N GLU A 141 9.32 2.87 -11.49
CA GLU A 141 10.36 1.82 -11.58
C GLU A 141 11.41 1.85 -10.45
N THR A 142 12.13 2.98 -10.28
CA THR A 142 13.23 3.04 -9.30
C THR A 142 12.73 3.29 -7.88
N THR A 143 11.77 4.20 -7.72
CA THR A 143 11.32 4.64 -6.39
C THR A 143 10.34 3.66 -5.75
N ASN A 144 9.74 2.76 -6.53
CA ASN A 144 8.68 1.84 -6.12
C ASN A 144 7.48 2.53 -5.43
N VAL A 145 7.28 3.82 -5.75
CA VAL A 145 6.14 4.60 -5.29
C VAL A 145 4.88 4.13 -6.00
N ILE A 146 3.77 4.17 -5.27
CA ILE A 146 2.42 3.87 -5.77
C ILE A 146 1.60 5.15 -5.66
N GLU A 147 0.87 5.50 -6.71
CA GLU A 147 -0.10 6.59 -6.69
C GLU A 147 -1.45 6.15 -7.24
N TYR A 148 -2.51 6.66 -6.61
CA TYR A 148 -3.87 6.63 -7.16
C TYR A 148 -4.27 8.07 -7.48
N VAL A 149 -4.52 8.38 -8.75
CA VAL A 149 -4.93 9.71 -9.22
C VAL A 149 -6.38 9.66 -9.67
N TYR A 150 -7.26 10.44 -9.06
CA TYR A 150 -8.71 10.34 -9.29
C TYR A 150 -9.26 11.48 -10.14
N ARG A 151 -10.35 11.18 -10.84
CA ARG A 151 -11.29 12.16 -11.40
C ARG A 151 -12.70 11.78 -10.99
N GLN A 152 -13.39 12.73 -10.39
CA GLN A 152 -14.80 12.58 -10.07
C GLN A 152 -15.63 12.78 -11.35
N GLU A 153 -16.42 11.78 -11.70
CA GLU A 153 -17.35 11.87 -12.83
C GLU A 153 -18.71 12.43 -12.37
N SER A 154 -19.56 12.79 -13.33
CA SER A 154 -20.79 13.55 -13.08
C SER A 154 -21.86 12.79 -12.31
N ALA A 155 -21.98 11.47 -12.51
CA ALA A 155 -22.99 10.69 -11.78
C ALA A 155 -22.51 10.41 -10.35
N ALA A 156 -23.43 10.51 -9.39
CA ALA A 156 -23.10 10.41 -7.97
C ALA A 156 -22.59 9.00 -7.57
N GLY A 157 -23.10 7.96 -8.25
CA GLY A 157 -22.95 6.56 -7.82
C GLY A 157 -23.78 6.27 -6.57
N ASN A 158 -23.49 5.13 -5.95
CA ASN A 158 -24.04 4.74 -4.66
C ASN A 158 -22.89 4.26 -3.76
N PRO A 159 -22.02 5.19 -3.32
CA PRO A 159 -20.77 4.87 -2.65
C PRO A 159 -20.94 4.27 -1.25
N LEU A 160 -22.17 4.13 -0.75
CA LEU A 160 -22.48 3.43 0.50
C LEU A 160 -23.37 2.20 0.27
N GLY A 161 -23.69 1.86 -0.99
CA GLY A 161 -24.58 0.76 -1.35
C GLY A 161 -24.14 -0.60 -0.81
N SER A 162 -22.82 -0.85 -0.81
CA SER A 162 -22.21 -2.11 -0.36
C SER A 162 -21.35 -1.93 0.90
N SER A 163 -21.72 -0.97 1.76
CA SER A 163 -20.98 -0.52 2.97
C SER A 163 -19.91 0.53 2.72
N GLY A 164 -19.51 0.74 1.47
CA GLY A 164 -18.51 1.72 1.03
C GLY A 164 -17.17 1.07 0.71
N ALA A 165 -16.18 1.89 0.35
CA ALA A 165 -14.93 1.37 -0.21
C ALA A 165 -13.78 1.31 0.80
N THR A 166 -12.76 0.56 0.39
CA THR A 166 -11.42 0.55 1.00
C THR A 166 -10.42 1.17 0.01
N ILE A 167 -9.61 2.13 0.48
CA ILE A 167 -8.47 2.66 -0.27
C ILE A 167 -7.20 2.35 0.54
N GLY A 168 -6.18 1.76 -0.09
CA GLY A 168 -5.00 1.30 0.63
C GLY A 168 -4.14 0.30 -0.12
N ILE A 169 -3.37 -0.47 0.64
CA ILE A 169 -2.48 -1.54 0.16
C ILE A 169 -2.45 -2.70 1.17
N CYS A 170 -2.15 -3.93 0.71
CA CYS A 170 -1.86 -5.07 1.58
C CYS A 170 -0.71 -5.95 1.06
N ASP A 171 0.00 -6.59 1.97
CA ASP A 171 1.15 -7.46 1.64
C ASP A 171 0.77 -8.94 1.48
N ALA A 172 1.73 -9.75 1.02
CA ALA A 172 1.56 -11.18 0.79
C ALA A 172 1.75 -12.06 2.05
N ASN A 173 1.92 -11.48 3.24
CA ASN A 173 2.22 -12.27 4.45
C ASN A 173 1.07 -13.22 4.80
N ALA A 174 1.38 -14.35 5.46
CA ALA A 174 0.38 -15.35 5.86
C ALA A 174 -0.81 -14.72 6.60
N THR A 175 -0.51 -13.86 7.57
CA THR A 175 -1.42 -12.83 8.07
C THR A 175 -1.05 -11.53 7.37
N ALA A 176 -1.91 -11.06 6.47
CA ALA A 176 -1.65 -9.85 5.70
C ALA A 176 -1.55 -8.64 6.64
N THR A 177 -0.53 -7.80 6.43
CA THR A 177 -0.57 -6.44 6.97
C THR A 177 -1.10 -5.49 5.91
N TYR A 178 -1.55 -4.32 6.34
CA TYR A 178 -2.18 -3.34 5.48
C TYR A 178 -1.84 -1.92 5.90
N LEU A 179 -2.12 -1.00 4.99
CA LEU A 179 -2.17 0.43 5.25
C LEU A 179 -3.37 0.99 4.48
N THR A 180 -4.44 1.36 5.18
CA THR A 180 -5.71 1.82 4.60
C THR A 180 -6.05 3.24 5.05
N LEU A 181 -6.77 3.98 4.21
CA LEU A 181 -7.19 5.35 4.50
C LEU A 181 -8.51 5.38 5.26
N ASN A 182 -8.65 6.30 6.20
CA ASN A 182 -9.88 6.45 6.97
C ASN A 182 -11.02 7.19 6.23
N ASN A 183 -10.71 7.86 5.12
CA ASN A 183 -11.67 8.56 4.25
C ASN A 183 -11.03 8.88 2.89
N ALA A 184 -11.78 9.55 2.01
CA ALA A 184 -11.36 9.98 0.67
C ALA A 184 -11.31 11.52 0.53
N THR A 185 -10.84 12.22 1.55
CA THR A 185 -10.69 13.69 1.51
C THR A 185 -9.33 14.12 0.95
N ALA A 186 -9.02 15.42 1.05
CA ALA A 186 -7.71 15.97 0.68
C ALA A 186 -6.58 15.61 1.66
N ALA A 187 -6.92 15.19 2.89
CA ALA A 187 -5.96 14.86 3.93
C ALA A 187 -6.44 13.68 4.80
N PRO A 188 -6.64 12.48 4.21
CA PRO A 188 -6.96 11.29 4.99
C PRO A 188 -5.77 10.89 5.85
N VAL A 189 -6.05 10.14 6.91
CA VAL A 189 -5.04 9.49 7.74
C VAL A 189 -4.98 8.02 7.36
N ALA A 190 -3.78 7.55 7.04
CA ALA A 190 -3.53 6.14 6.80
C ALA A 190 -3.37 5.39 8.14
N SER A 191 -3.91 4.19 8.23
CA SER A 191 -3.88 3.34 9.41
C SER A 191 -3.41 1.92 9.07
N SER A 192 -2.53 1.41 9.92
CA SER A 192 -2.07 0.01 9.89
C SER A 192 -2.70 -0.85 10.99
N THR A 193 -3.63 -0.28 11.76
CA THR A 193 -4.28 -0.93 12.91
C THR A 193 -5.80 -0.91 12.82
N THR A 194 -6.36 -0.05 11.97
CA THR A 194 -7.79 0.04 11.69
C THR A 194 -7.99 -0.12 10.20
N PHE A 195 -8.65 -1.21 9.82
CA PHE A 195 -9.04 -1.46 8.44
C PHE A 195 -10.35 -0.72 8.17
N THR A 196 -10.35 0.24 7.24
CA THR A 196 -11.52 1.04 6.89
C THR A 196 -12.23 0.43 5.70
N THR A 197 -13.52 0.11 5.87
CA THR A 197 -14.38 -0.52 4.84
C THR A 197 -15.52 0.38 4.37
N ASN A 198 -15.61 1.61 4.88
CA ASN A 198 -16.81 2.45 4.74
C ASN A 198 -16.54 3.85 4.17
N ILE A 199 -15.57 3.96 3.25
CA ILE A 199 -15.34 5.22 2.54
C ILE A 199 -16.55 5.46 1.61
N GLY A 200 -17.40 6.41 1.98
CA GLY A 200 -18.66 6.70 1.28
C GLY A 200 -18.63 7.93 0.38
N SER A 201 -17.46 8.46 0.05
CA SER A 201 -17.32 9.69 -0.73
C SER A 201 -16.30 9.52 -1.85
N LYS A 202 -16.59 10.08 -3.03
CA LYS A 202 -15.64 10.11 -4.14
C LYS A 202 -14.45 11.03 -3.85
N PRO A 203 -13.20 10.58 -4.08
CA PRO A 203 -12.05 11.47 -4.07
C PRO A 203 -12.28 12.61 -5.07
N ALA A 204 -11.85 13.83 -4.69
CA ALA A 204 -11.97 14.99 -5.57
C ALA A 204 -11.16 14.81 -6.86
N SER A 205 -11.58 15.48 -7.94
CA SER A 205 -10.81 15.49 -9.19
C SER A 205 -9.41 16.07 -8.96
N GLY A 206 -8.39 15.34 -9.39
CA GLY A 206 -6.99 15.69 -9.15
C GLY A 206 -6.47 15.27 -7.77
N GLN A 207 -7.26 14.59 -6.95
CA GLN A 207 -6.77 14.01 -5.71
C GLN A 207 -5.77 12.89 -6.02
N ILE A 208 -4.62 12.93 -5.37
CA ILE A 208 -3.58 11.89 -5.43
C ILE A 208 -3.39 11.29 -4.05
N TYR A 209 -3.45 9.96 -3.96
CA TYR A 209 -3.06 9.19 -2.79
C TYR A 209 -1.78 8.43 -3.08
N ARG A 210 -0.70 8.80 -2.39
CA ARG A 210 0.64 8.29 -2.63
C ARG A 210 1.11 7.43 -1.47
N PHE A 211 1.48 6.19 -1.79
CA PHE A 211 2.14 5.26 -0.87
C PHE A 211 3.62 5.15 -1.25
N THR A 212 4.49 5.45 -0.30
CA THR A 212 5.94 5.40 -0.50
C THR A 212 6.52 4.22 0.28
N PRO A 213 7.36 3.37 -0.34
CA PRO A 213 7.98 2.27 0.38
C PRO A 213 8.81 2.81 1.56
N PRO A 214 8.87 2.11 2.72
CA PRO A 214 9.82 2.45 3.77
C PRO A 214 11.24 2.52 3.23
N VAL A 215 11.98 3.49 3.74
CA VAL A 215 13.36 3.72 3.34
C VAL A 215 14.22 2.60 3.91
N ASN A 216 15.10 2.00 3.10
CA ASN A 216 16.08 1.06 3.62
C ASN A 216 17.01 1.81 4.61
N CYS A 217 17.34 1.22 5.75
CA CYS A 217 18.21 1.85 6.73
C CYS A 217 19.57 2.28 6.15
N SER A 218 20.07 1.59 5.12
CA SER A 218 21.31 1.98 4.43
C SER A 218 21.22 3.34 3.73
N ALA A 219 20.01 3.80 3.42
CA ALA A 219 19.72 5.10 2.82
C ALA A 219 19.15 6.12 3.83
N ALA A 220 18.97 5.74 5.10
CA ALA A 220 18.48 6.64 6.13
C ALA A 220 19.60 7.59 6.58
N THR A 221 19.42 8.90 6.36
CA THR A 221 20.39 9.94 6.77
C THR A 221 20.22 10.40 8.22
N GLY A 222 19.25 9.84 8.96
CA GLY A 222 18.96 10.18 10.34
C GLY A 222 18.43 8.96 11.09
N LEU A 223 19.34 8.17 11.67
CA LEU A 223 18.98 7.17 12.66
C LEU A 223 18.55 7.86 13.96
N PRO A 224 17.69 7.24 14.78
CA PRO A 224 17.35 7.79 16.10
C PRO A 224 18.61 8.12 16.89
N THR A 225 18.65 9.31 17.49
CA THR A 225 19.67 9.63 18.47
C THR A 225 19.51 8.69 19.67
N ALA A 226 20.62 8.23 20.24
CA ALA A 226 20.60 7.42 21.45
C ALA A 226 19.72 8.11 22.50
N GLY A 227 18.65 7.44 22.91
CA GLY A 227 17.79 7.92 23.98
C GLY A 227 18.21 7.36 25.33
N THR A 228 17.25 7.13 26.21
CA THR A 228 17.53 6.62 27.55
C THR A 228 17.63 5.11 27.52
N VAL A 229 18.77 4.57 27.96
CA VAL A 229 18.91 3.16 28.33
C VAL A 229 18.62 3.05 29.81
N THR A 230 17.63 2.23 30.18
CA THR A 230 17.32 1.93 31.58
C THR A 230 17.58 0.46 31.87
N ALA A 231 18.17 0.20 33.03
CA ALA A 231 18.31 -1.14 33.60
C ALA A 231 17.42 -1.20 34.84
N SER A 232 16.56 -2.22 34.93
CA SER A 232 15.74 -2.45 36.11
C SER A 232 15.68 -3.95 36.45
N PRO A 233 15.98 -4.34 37.70
CA PRO A 233 16.45 -3.50 38.81
C PRO A 233 17.89 -3.00 38.60
N GLY A 234 18.25 -1.86 39.21
CA GLY A 234 19.61 -1.28 39.10
C GLY A 234 20.73 -2.12 39.74
N SER A 235 20.37 -3.13 40.52
CA SER A 235 21.26 -4.14 41.08
C SER A 235 20.49 -5.45 41.27
N VAL A 236 21.11 -6.57 40.92
CA VAL A 236 20.54 -7.92 41.07
C VAL A 236 21.56 -8.84 41.76
N CYS A 237 21.06 -9.81 42.52
CA CYS A 237 21.87 -10.93 43.00
C CYS A 237 22.29 -11.85 41.84
N VAL A 238 23.21 -12.79 42.08
CA VAL A 238 23.85 -13.68 41.09
C VAL A 238 22.87 -14.48 40.19
N SER A 239 21.59 -14.54 40.55
CA SER A 239 20.52 -15.24 39.83
C SER A 239 19.34 -14.35 39.41
N GLY A 240 19.43 -13.03 39.60
CA GLY A 240 18.34 -12.11 39.26
C GLY A 240 18.38 -11.64 37.80
N ASN A 241 17.22 -11.52 37.18
CA ASN A 241 17.09 -11.00 35.82
C ASN A 241 17.14 -9.47 35.85
N VAL A 242 17.93 -8.86 34.95
CA VAL A 242 17.88 -7.43 34.65
C VAL A 242 17.15 -7.24 33.33
N THR A 243 16.17 -6.34 33.30
CA THR A 243 15.55 -5.89 32.05
C THR A 243 16.30 -4.67 31.56
N LEU A 244 16.84 -4.75 30.34
CA LEU A 244 17.38 -3.61 29.61
C LEU A 244 16.30 -3.09 28.67
N ALA A 245 15.95 -1.81 28.82
CA ALA A 245 15.04 -1.13 27.90
C ALA A 245 15.77 0.01 27.20
N PHE A 246 15.47 0.18 25.91
CA PHE A 246 15.92 1.31 25.11
C PHE A 246 14.70 2.08 24.63
N THR A 247 14.63 3.36 24.97
CA THR A 247 13.65 4.29 24.41
C THR A 247 14.42 5.34 23.62
N PRO A 248 14.28 5.38 22.29
CA PRO A 248 14.97 6.39 21.48
C PRO A 248 14.45 7.80 21.80
N ALA A 249 15.32 8.81 21.73
CA ALA A 249 14.97 10.20 22.03
C ALA A 249 14.02 10.82 20.98
N THR A 250 14.01 10.24 19.78
CA THR A 250 13.13 10.60 18.68
C THR A 250 12.40 9.35 18.21
N ALA A 251 11.18 9.51 17.68
CA ALA A 251 10.46 8.40 17.07
C ALA A 251 11.32 7.75 15.97
N MET A 252 11.27 6.41 15.91
CA MET A 252 11.93 5.67 14.84
C MET A 252 11.37 6.11 13.49
N PRO A 253 12.20 6.51 12.51
CA PRO A 253 11.70 6.69 11.16
C PRO A 253 11.14 5.36 10.63
N PRO A 254 10.18 5.37 9.69
CA PRO A 254 9.64 4.15 9.08
C PRO A 254 10.67 3.54 8.13
N VAL A 255 11.67 2.88 8.71
CA VAL A 255 12.77 2.23 8.01
C VAL A 255 12.77 0.74 8.28
N VAL A 256 13.24 -0.04 7.29
CA VAL A 256 13.29 -1.50 7.35
C VAL A 256 14.74 -1.98 7.43
N GLY A 257 14.98 -3.08 8.13
CA GLY A 257 16.30 -3.70 8.25
C GLY A 257 17.16 -3.22 9.43
N ILE A 258 16.58 -2.59 10.46
CA ILE A 258 17.32 -2.29 11.70
C ILE A 258 17.52 -3.57 12.50
N THR A 259 18.77 -3.82 12.89
CA THR A 259 19.14 -4.81 13.90
C THR A 259 19.68 -4.11 15.13
N TYR A 260 19.21 -4.51 16.31
CA TYR A 260 19.81 -4.11 17.59
C TYR A 260 20.54 -5.29 18.19
N LYS A 261 21.62 -5.02 18.92
CA LYS A 261 22.29 -6.03 19.74
C LYS A 261 22.67 -5.41 21.08
N TRP A 262 22.55 -6.21 22.13
CA TRP A 262 23.11 -5.88 23.43
C TRP A 262 24.49 -6.49 23.53
N GLN A 263 25.40 -5.78 24.20
CA GLN A 263 26.73 -6.29 24.51
C GLN A 263 26.96 -6.16 26.01
N VAL A 264 27.61 -7.16 26.59
CA VAL A 264 28.08 -7.15 27.98
C VAL A 264 29.59 -6.97 28.01
N ALA A 265 30.09 -6.23 29.00
CA ALA A 265 31.52 -6.13 29.27
C ALA A 265 31.79 -6.20 30.78
N PRO A 266 32.93 -6.78 31.19
CA PRO A 266 33.34 -6.78 32.60
C PRO A 266 33.86 -5.41 33.06
N ALA A 267 34.16 -4.49 32.14
CA ALA A 267 34.56 -3.12 32.43
C ALA A 267 33.99 -2.14 31.39
N ALA A 268 33.89 -0.86 31.74
CA ALA A 268 33.33 0.19 30.88
C ALA A 268 34.06 0.35 29.53
N ALA A 269 35.34 -0.04 29.47
CA ALA A 269 36.16 0.02 28.26
C ALA A 269 36.17 -1.30 27.45
N GLY A 270 35.37 -2.30 27.85
CA GLY A 270 35.39 -3.64 27.26
C GLY A 270 36.29 -4.63 28.02
N PRO A 271 36.56 -5.83 27.46
CA PRO A 271 36.09 -6.31 26.17
C PRO A 271 34.57 -6.54 26.14
N PHE A 272 33.94 -6.19 25.02
CA PHE A 272 32.49 -6.37 24.82
C PHE A 272 32.21 -7.74 24.19
N THR A 273 31.19 -8.43 24.70
CA THR A 273 30.70 -9.71 24.19
C THR A 273 29.23 -9.56 23.84
N ASP A 274 28.83 -10.03 22.66
CA ASP A 274 27.44 -9.99 22.23
C ASP A 274 26.56 -10.86 23.15
N ILE A 275 25.42 -10.32 23.58
CA ILE A 275 24.38 -11.06 24.29
C ILE A 275 23.43 -11.64 23.24
N PRO A 276 23.18 -12.98 23.22
CA PRO A 276 22.23 -13.61 22.31
C PRO A 276 20.81 -13.06 22.42
#